data_AF-A0A2K3KFT4-F1
#
_entry.id   AF-A0A2K3KFT4-F1
#
_cell.length_a   1.000
_cell.length_b   1.000
_cell.length_c   1.000
_cell.angle_alpha   90.00
_cell.angle_beta   90.00
_cell.angle_gamma   90.00
#
_symmetry.space_group_name_H-M   'P 1'
#
loop_
_entity.id
_entity.type
_entity.pdbx_description
1 polymer ?
#
loop_
_entity_poly.entity_id
_entity_poly.type
_entity_poly.pdbx_seq_one_letter_code
_entity_poly.pdbx_strand_id
1 'polypeptide(L)'
;EFGRSLFERLVMLGYKKHMLNVQYRMHPSISMFPCKEFYDNQLSDAQIVTKISYNKRFLEGTMYGSYSFINISKGKEQSNHDHSLKNVIEAAAISEIIGRLKKGCFLFPFFFCQ
;
A
#
# COMPACT_ATOMS: atom_id res chain seq x y z
N GLU A 1 27.29 17.62 1.63
CA GLU A 1 25.87 17.29 1.40
C GLU A 1 25.13 17.24 2.74
N PHE A 2 23.95 17.86 2.82
CA PHE A 2 23.11 17.89 4.04
C PHE A 2 22.00 16.83 4.03
N GLY A 3 21.89 16.00 2.99
CA GLY A 3 20.84 14.98 2.88
C GLY A 3 21.05 13.73 3.73
N ARG A 4 22.21 13.58 4.39
CA ARG A 4 22.51 12.41 5.22
C ARG A 4 21.98 12.60 6.63
N SER A 5 21.13 11.68 7.06
CA SER A 5 20.61 11.66 8.42
C SER A 5 21.67 11.30 9.46
N LEU A 6 21.42 11.63 10.73
CA LEU A 6 22.26 11.23 11.85
C LEU A 6 22.38 9.70 11.95
N PHE A 7 21.27 8.99 11.72
CA PHE A 7 21.23 7.53 11.79
C PHE A 7 22.16 6.88 10.77
N GLU A 8 22.08 7.32 9.51
CA GLU A 8 22.97 6.84 8.44
C GLU A 8 24.44 7.11 8.78
N ARG A 9 24.75 8.30 9.32
CA ARG A 9 26.10 8.63 9.74
C ARG A 9 26.61 7.70 10.84
N LEU A 10 25.79 7.37 11.83
CA LEU A 10 26.17 6.42 12.90
C LEU A 10 26.40 5.01 12.35
N VAL A 11 25.53 4.53 11.47
CA VAL A 11 25.71 3.21 10.81
C VAL A 11 27.00 3.17 10.01
N MET A 12 27.33 4.23 9.26
CA MET A 12 28.59 4.34 8.52
C MET A 12 29.84 4.37 9.42
N LEU A 13 29.72 4.93 10.63
CA LEU A 13 30.78 4.90 11.64
C LEU A 13 30.92 3.54 12.35
N GLY A 14 30.15 2.52 11.93
CA GLY A 14 30.23 1.16 12.44
C GLY A 14 29.30 0.86 13.62
N TYR A 15 28.42 1.79 14.01
CA TYR A 15 27.40 1.50 15.00
C TYR A 15 26.39 0.50 14.44
N LYS A 16 26.18 -0.61 15.16
CA LYS A 16 25.26 -1.66 14.74
C LYS A 16 23.81 -1.17 14.79
N LYS A 17 23.08 -1.37 13.69
CA LYS A 17 21.62 -1.21 13.65
C LYS A 17 20.94 -2.52 14.01
N HIS A 18 19.77 -2.42 14.64
CA HIS A 18 18.89 -3.56 14.88
C HIS A 18 17.67 -3.44 13.97
N MET A 19 17.47 -4.44 13.11
CA MET A 19 16.30 -4.50 12.23
C MET A 19 15.17 -5.26 12.92
N LEU A 20 14.00 -4.62 13.01
CA LEU A 20 12.77 -5.31 13.36
C LEU A 20 12.28 -6.04 12.11
N ASN A 21 12.27 -7.37 12.17
CA ASN A 21 12.14 -8.23 11.00
C ASN A 21 10.76 -8.91 10.87
N VAL A 22 9.76 -8.48 11.64
CA VAL A 22 8.38 -8.99 11.54
C VAL A 22 7.42 -7.85 11.21
N GLN A 23 6.68 -7.97 10.12
CA GLN A 23 5.66 -7.00 9.72
C GLN A 23 4.25 -7.48 10.09
N TYR A 24 3.43 -6.56 10.59
CA TYR A 24 2.09 -6.83 11.11
C TYR A 24 0.96 -6.11 10.36
N ARG A 25 1.27 -5.38 9.29
CA ARG A 25 0.37 -4.38 8.68
C ARG A 25 -0.17 -4.76 7.31
N MET A 26 0.57 -5.48 6.49
CA MET A 26 0.26 -5.66 5.07
C MET A 26 0.06 -7.13 4.73
N HIS A 27 -0.80 -7.42 3.76
CA HIS A 27 -0.97 -8.78 3.26
C HIS A 27 0.35 -9.28 2.60
N PRO A 28 0.71 -10.57 2.71
CA PRO A 28 1.96 -11.12 2.15
C PRO A 28 2.23 -10.77 0.68
N SER A 29 1.18 -10.69 -0.15
CA SER A 29 1.32 -10.30 -1.55
C SER A 29 1.82 -8.87 -1.74
N ILE A 30 1.56 -7.98 -0.78
CA ILE A 30 2.07 -6.60 -0.78
C ILE A 30 3.51 -6.59 -0.24
N SER A 31 3.81 -7.34 0.83
CA SER A 31 5.15 -7.31 1.49
C SER A 31 6.24 -7.96 0.65
N MET A 32 5.86 -8.87 -0.24
CA MET A 32 6.78 -9.60 -1.12
C MET A 32 7.72 -8.67 -1.90
N PHE A 33 7.21 -7.60 -2.52
CA PHE A 33 8.07 -6.69 -3.30
C PHE A 33 9.02 -5.86 -2.42
N PRO A 34 8.55 -5.11 -1.40
CA PRO A 34 9.45 -4.34 -0.54
C PRO A 34 10.46 -5.20 0.20
N CYS A 35 10.05 -6.39 0.67
CA CYS A 35 10.93 -7.32 1.38
C CYS A 35 12.14 -7.72 0.51
N LYS A 36 11.88 -8.04 -0.76
CA LYS A 36 12.93 -8.39 -1.72
C LYS A 36 13.80 -7.17 -2.08
N GLU A 37 13.18 -6.03 -2.35
CA GLU A 37 13.87 -4.88 -2.96
C GLU A 37 14.65 -4.02 -1.96
N PHE A 38 14.17 -3.91 -0.72
CA PHE A 38 14.72 -2.96 0.26
C PHE A 38 15.22 -3.61 1.56
N TYR A 39 14.95 -4.90 1.75
CA TYR A 39 15.21 -5.60 3.02
C TYR A 39 15.94 -6.93 2.86
N ASP A 40 16.55 -7.21 1.71
CA ASP A 40 17.34 -8.43 1.46
C ASP A 40 16.62 -9.74 1.84
N ASN A 41 15.29 -9.79 1.69
CA ASN A 41 14.43 -10.89 2.11
C ASN A 41 14.45 -11.19 3.63
N GLN A 42 14.87 -10.24 4.46
CA GLN A 42 14.94 -10.41 5.92
C GLN A 42 13.63 -10.08 6.63
N LEU A 43 12.64 -9.50 5.94
CA LEU A 43 11.34 -9.17 6.52
C LEU A 43 10.37 -10.36 6.44
N SER A 44 9.78 -10.73 7.57
CA SER A 44 8.84 -11.84 7.72
C SER A 44 7.43 -11.36 8.04
N ASP A 45 6.42 -12.13 7.64
CA ASP A 45 5.01 -11.80 7.88
C ASP A 45 4.52 -12.41 9.20
N ALA A 46 3.89 -11.59 10.04
CA ALA A 46 3.25 -12.07 11.26
C ALA A 46 2.04 -12.97 10.96
N GLN A 47 1.76 -13.94 11.84
CA GLN A 47 0.61 -14.83 11.70
C GLN A 47 -0.74 -14.11 11.54
N ILE A 48 -0.89 -12.90 12.08
CA ILE A 48 -2.13 -12.13 11.95
C ILE A 48 -2.43 -11.75 10.49
N VAL A 49 -1.40 -11.47 9.69
CA VAL A 49 -1.57 -11.02 8.30
C VAL A 49 -1.65 -12.18 7.30
N THR A 50 -1.29 -13.39 7.71
CA THR A 50 -1.35 -14.60 6.87
C THR A 50 -2.67 -15.36 7.01
N LYS A 51 -3.49 -15.02 8.02
CA LYS A 51 -4.80 -15.63 8.23
C LYS A 51 -5.76 -15.30 7.09
N ILE A 52 -6.60 -16.26 6.73
CA ILE A 52 -7.66 -16.09 5.71
C ILE A 52 -8.59 -14.92 6.07
N SER A 53 -8.88 -14.71 7.35
CA SER A 53 -9.70 -13.57 7.83
C SER A 53 -9.09 -12.20 7.56
N TYR A 54 -7.78 -12.14 7.29
CA TYR A 54 -7.10 -10.91 6.89
C TYR A 54 -7.41 -10.53 5.44
N ASN A 55 -7.83 -11.48 4.62
CA ASN A 55 -8.25 -11.26 3.24
C ASN A 55 -9.63 -10.62 3.19
N LYS A 56 -9.66 -9.29 3.27
CA LYS A 56 -10.87 -8.49 3.08
C LYS A 56 -11.04 -8.14 1.61
N ARG A 57 -12.15 -8.56 1.00
CA ARG A 57 -12.56 -8.13 -0.33
C ARG A 57 -13.65 -7.08 -0.20
N PHE A 58 -13.30 -5.83 -0.48
CA PHE A 58 -14.23 -4.70 -0.40
C PHE A 58 -14.90 -4.38 -1.74
N LEU A 59 -14.32 -4.87 -2.83
CA LEU A 59 -14.79 -4.65 -4.20
C LEU A 59 -14.92 -6.00 -4.91
N GLU A 60 -15.96 -6.12 -5.73
CA GLU A 60 -16.15 -7.26 -6.61
C GLU A 60 -15.32 -7.11 -7.89
N GLY A 61 -14.75 -8.22 -8.36
CA GLY A 61 -13.94 -8.28 -9.57
C GLY A 61 -12.51 -8.76 -9.29
N THR A 62 -11.99 -9.58 -10.20
CA THR A 62 -10.63 -10.16 -10.10
C THR A 62 -9.52 -9.12 -10.16
N MET A 63 -9.82 -7.92 -10.66
CA MET A 63 -8.89 -6.78 -10.75
C MET A 63 -8.64 -6.07 -9.41
N TYR A 64 -9.43 -6.34 -8.36
CA TYR A 64 -9.31 -5.69 -7.04
C TYR A 64 -8.72 -6.64 -6.00
N GLY A 65 -7.52 -7.16 -6.28
CA GLY A 65 -6.77 -7.94 -5.31
C GLY A 65 -6.24 -7.09 -4.15
N SER A 66 -5.60 -7.73 -3.17
CA SER A 66 -4.92 -7.04 -2.06
C SER A 66 -3.84 -6.06 -2.56
N TYR A 67 -3.32 -6.29 -3.77
CA TYR A 67 -2.44 -5.39 -4.50
C TYR A 67 -2.74 -5.52 -6.00
N SER A 68 -2.90 -4.41 -6.72
CA SER A 68 -3.21 -4.43 -8.15
C SER A 68 -2.73 -3.16 -8.84
N PHE A 69 -2.18 -3.30 -10.05
CA PHE A 69 -1.87 -2.18 -10.93
C PHE A 69 -2.98 -2.04 -11.97
N ILE A 70 -3.67 -0.90 -11.95
CA ILE A 70 -4.76 -0.61 -12.88
C ILE A 70 -4.22 0.39 -13.91
N ASN A 71 -4.02 -0.08 -15.14
CA ASN A 71 -3.55 0.79 -16.23
C ASN A 71 -4.69 1.68 -16.74
N ILE A 72 -4.51 3.01 -16.66
CA ILE A 72 -5.44 4.01 -17.19
C ILE A 72 -4.85 4.57 -18.48
N SER A 73 -5.07 3.87 -19.59
CA SER A 73 -4.44 4.17 -20.89
C SER A 73 -4.70 5.57 -21.45
N LYS A 74 -5.79 6.22 -21.05
CA LYS A 74 -6.15 7.59 -21.45
C LYS A 74 -5.66 8.66 -20.47
N GLY A 75 -5.00 8.25 -19.38
CA GLY A 75 -4.41 9.14 -18.40
C GLY A 75 -3.26 9.94 -19.03
N LYS A 76 -3.27 11.25 -18.83
CA LYS A 76 -2.19 12.13 -19.25
C LYS A 76 -1.93 13.17 -18.18
N GLU A 77 -0.66 13.31 -17.81
CA GLU A 77 -0.21 14.33 -16.87
C GLU A 77 -0.34 15.72 -17.48
N GLN A 78 -0.78 16.66 -16.64
CA GLN A 78 -0.90 18.07 -16.96
C GLN A 78 -0.14 18.86 -15.90
N SER A 79 0.69 19.79 -16.34
CA SER A 79 1.36 20.76 -15.47
C SER A 79 0.48 22.00 -15.34
N ASN A 80 0.36 22.52 -14.13
CA ASN A 80 -0.22 23.84 -13.89
C ASN A 80 0.90 24.90 -13.87
N HIS A 81 0.55 26.15 -13.57
CA HIS A 81 1.53 27.22 -13.33
C HIS A 81 2.50 26.88 -12.17
N ASP A 82 2.04 26.06 -11.23
CA ASP A 82 2.88 25.45 -10.21
C ASP A 82 3.57 24.20 -10.77
N HIS A 83 4.79 23.92 -10.32
CA HIS A 83 5.62 22.77 -10.74
C HIS A 83 5.01 21.37 -10.42
N SER A 84 3.77 21.30 -9.97
CA SER A 84 3.04 20.07 -9.69
C SER A 84 2.34 19.52 -10.94
N LEU A 85 2.30 18.19 -11.04
CA LEU A 85 1.60 17.46 -12.09
C LEU A 85 0.25 16.92 -11.56
N LYS A 86 -0.73 16.83 -12.45
CA LYS A 86 -2.04 16.22 -12.16
C LYS A 86 -2.52 15.36 -13.33
N ASN A 87 -3.29 14.32 -13.04
CA ASN A 87 -3.96 13.50 -14.05
C ASN A 87 -5.46 13.40 -13.72
N VAL A 88 -6.29 14.12 -14.48
CA VAL A 88 -7.73 14.18 -14.25
C VAL A 88 -8.46 12.86 -14.53
N ILE A 89 -7.93 12.02 -15.41
CA ILE A 89 -8.53 10.73 -15.76
C ILE A 89 -8.26 9.70 -14.67
N GLU A 90 -7.04 9.66 -14.14
CA GLU A 90 -6.72 8.84 -12.96
C GLU A 90 -7.54 9.29 -11.75
N ALA A 91 -7.66 10.59 -11.51
CA ALA A 91 -8.47 11.12 -10.41
C ALA A 91 -9.95 10.70 -10.52
N ALA A 92 -10.53 10.73 -11.73
CA ALA A 92 -11.89 10.26 -11.96
C ALA A 92 -12.05 8.75 -11.67
N ALA A 93 -11.10 7.92 -12.14
CA ALA A 93 -11.10 6.48 -11.85
C ALA A 93 -10.98 6.20 -10.34
N ILE A 94 -10.09 6.91 -9.64
CA ILE A 94 -9.93 6.82 -8.18
C ILE A 94 -11.23 7.21 -7.47
N SER A 95 -11.87 8.30 -7.89
CA SER A 95 -13.15 8.74 -7.31
C SER A 95 -14.23 7.67 -7.45
N GLU A 96 -14.29 6.97 -8.58
CA GLU A 96 -15.22 5.86 -8.78
C GLU A 96 -14.90 4.67 -7.87
N ILE A 97 -13.63 4.27 -7.76
CA ILE A 97 -13.19 3.20 -6.85
C ILE A 97 -13.56 3.55 -5.40
N ILE A 98 -13.31 4.78 -4.95
CA ILE A 98 -13.69 5.26 -3.62
C ILE A 98 -15.21 5.21 -3.43
N GLY A 99 -15.97 5.64 -4.43
CA GLY A 99 -17.43 5.55 -4.41
C GLY A 99 -17.93 4.12 -4.23
N ARG A 100 -17.31 3.15 -4.91
CA ARG A 100 -17.62 1.72 -4.77
C ARG A 100 -17.18 1.17 -3.40
N LEU A 101 -16.01 1.55 -2.90
CA LEU A 101 -15.53 1.14 -1.57
C LEU A 101 -16.47 1.62 -0.46
N LYS A 102 -16.96 2.87 -0.54
CA LYS A 102 -17.95 3.40 0.40
C LYS A 102 -19.26 2.59 0.38
N LYS A 103 -19.71 2.16 -0.79
CA LYS A 103 -20.94 1.35 -0.96
C LYS A 103 -20.75 -0.10 -0.50
N GLY A 104 -19.64 -0.75 -0.89
CA GLY A 104 -19.30 -2.12 -0.49
C GLY A 104 -19.04 -2.26 1.01
N CYS A 105 -18.73 -1.17 1.70
CA CYS A 105 -18.64 -1.14 3.16
C CYS A 105 -19.98 -1.39 3.87
N PHE A 106 -21.13 -1.28 3.16
CA PHE A 106 -22.46 -1.58 3.71
C PHE A 106 -22.89 -3.06 3.55
N LEU A 107 -22.06 -3.91 2.94
CA LEU A 107 -22.36 -5.34 2.72
C LEU A 107 -21.74 -6.29 3.77
N PHE A 108 -21.18 -5.78 4.86
CA PHE A 108 -20.99 -6.56 6.08
C PHE A 108 -22.22 -6.41 6.96
N PRO A 109 -22.80 -7.50 7.50
CA PRO A 109 -24.10 -7.47 8.14
C PRO A 109 -24.02 -6.56 9.36
N PHE A 110 -24.81 -5.48 9.35
CA PHE A 110 -25.45 -5.05 10.58
C PHE A 110 -26.19 -6.27 11.10
N PHE A 111 -25.57 -6.98 12.04
CA PHE A 111 -26.30 -7.80 12.98
C PHE A 111 -27.31 -6.85 13.64
N PHE A 112 -28.58 -7.06 13.29
CA PHE A 112 -29.70 -6.63 14.09
C PHE A 112 -29.50 -7.16 15.52
N CYS A 113 -29.25 -6.23 16.43
CA CYS A 113 -29.54 -6.29 17.85
C CYS A 113 -29.65 -4.79 18.18
N GLN A 114 -30.82 -4.17 18.14
CA GLN A 114 -32.08 -4.53 18.80
C GLN A 114 -33.24 -3.84 18.10
#